data_AF-A0A3A6UBQ4-F1
#
_entry.id   AF-A0A3A6UBQ4-F1
#
_cell.length_a   1.000
_cell.length_b   1.000
_cell.length_c   1.000
_cell.angle_alpha   90.00
_cell.angle_beta   90.00
_cell.angle_gamma   90.00
#
_symmetry.space_group_name_H-M   'P 1'
#
loop_
_entity.id
_entity.type
_entity.pdbx_description
1 polymer ?
#
loop_
_entity_poly.entity_id
_entity_poly.type
_entity_poly.pdbx_seq_one_letter_code
_entity_poly.pdbx_strand_id
1 'polypeptide(L)'
;MAPAGIELQYKLNEKASLGIGATVKRERFIISENKVTAELNDTLSFISLKYKATPVFTALMHLGYYTNSQLEFSDSLGKFDRANHFAGAIQLSYHF
;
A
#
# COMPACT_ATOMS: atom_id res chain seq x y z
N MET A 1 1.61 -2.24 13.46
CA MET A 1 2.42 -3.22 12.70
C MET A 1 2.58 -2.66 11.30
N ALA A 2 3.80 -2.67 10.74
CA ALA A 2 3.99 -2.27 9.34
C ALA A 2 3.28 -3.29 8.42
N PRO A 3 2.69 -2.85 7.29
CA PRO A 3 2.06 -3.76 6.34
C PRO A 3 3.04 -4.85 5.87
N ALA A 4 2.56 -6.09 5.73
CA ALA A 4 3.37 -7.17 5.15
C ALA A 4 3.38 -7.00 3.63
N GLY A 5 4.54 -6.75 3.04
CA GLY A 5 4.67 -6.50 1.61
C GLY A 5 5.95 -7.08 1.01
N ILE A 6 5.89 -7.39 -0.28
CA ILE A 6 7.03 -7.78 -1.09
C ILE A 6 7.13 -6.83 -2.29
N GLU A 7 8.34 -6.40 -2.60
CA GLU A 7 8.63 -5.57 -3.78
C GLU A 7 9.84 -6.16 -4.50
N LEU A 8 9.69 -6.40 -5.80
CA LEU A 8 10.78 -6.70 -6.71
C LEU A 8 11.22 -5.41 -7.36
N GLN A 9 12.50 -5.07 -7.24
CA GLN A 9 13.09 -3.88 -7.87
C GLN A 9 14.07 -4.28 -8.97
N TYR A 10 13.96 -3.61 -10.11
CA TYR A 10 14.87 -3.72 -11.24
C TYR A 10 15.58 -2.38 -11.48
N LYS A 11 16.91 -2.40 -11.45
CA LYS A 11 17.74 -1.23 -11.73
C LYS A 11 17.82 -1.04 -13.25
N LEU A 12 17.17 0.00 -13.75
CA LEU A 12 17.19 0.34 -15.18
C LEU A 12 18.56 0.94 -15.58
N ASN A 13 19.10 1.82 -14.73
CA ASN A 13 20.41 2.43 -14.89
C ASN A 13 20.89 3.01 -13.54
N GLU A 14 21.96 3.79 -13.53
CA GLU A 14 22.50 4.39 -12.30
C GLU A 14 21.58 5.43 -11.63
N LYS A 15 20.65 6.01 -12.40
CA LYS A 15 19.72 7.05 -11.97
C LYS A 15 18.32 6.53 -11.71
N ALA A 16 17.90 5.41 -12.32
CA ALA A 16 16.52 4.96 -12.30
C ALA A 16 16.37 3.49 -11.90
N SER A 17 15.35 3.20 -11.09
CA SER A 17 14.90 1.84 -10.80
C SER A 17 13.38 1.76 -10.83
N LEU A 18 12.87 0.65 -11.35
CA LEU A 18 11.44 0.34 -11.38
C LEU A 18 11.16 -0.77 -10.38
N GLY A 19 10.10 -0.65 -9.60
CA GLY A 19 9.63 -1.69 -8.71
C GLY A 19 8.22 -2.17 -9.07
N ILE A 20 7.95 -3.43 -8.79
CA ILE A 20 6.61 -4.00 -8.79
C ILE A 20 6.44 -4.75 -7.48
N GLY A 21 5.30 -4.56 -6.81
CA GLY A 21 5.11 -5.11 -5.48
C GLY A 21 3.66 -5.39 -5.15
N ALA A 22 3.47 -6.10 -4.05
CA ALA A 22 2.16 -6.27 -3.44
C ALA A 22 2.28 -6.14 -1.93
N THR A 23 1.25 -5.61 -1.30
CA THR A 23 1.18 -5.45 0.15
C THR A 23 -0.18 -5.86 0.65
N VAL A 24 -0.21 -6.69 1.68
CA VAL A 24 -1.42 -7.07 2.38
C VAL A 24 -1.49 -6.26 3.67
N LYS A 25 -2.57 -5.51 3.81
CA LYS A 25 -2.86 -4.69 4.97
C LYS A 25 -4.04 -5.31 5.72
N ARG A 26 -3.80 -5.73 6.97
CA ARG A 26 -4.85 -6.17 7.89
C ARG A 26 -4.96 -5.18 9.03
N GLU A 27 -6.11 -4.53 9.14
CA GLU A 27 -6.41 -3.60 10.23
C GLU A 27 -7.62 -4.07 11.01
N ARG A 28 -7.54 -4.02 12.34
CA ARG A 28 -8.65 -4.36 13.23
C ARG A 28 -9.06 -3.13 14.02
N PHE A 29 -10.33 -2.80 13.97
CA PHE A 29 -10.94 -1.64 14.64
C PHE A 29 -11.98 -2.12 15.64
N ILE A 30 -12.11 -1.43 16.77
CA ILE A 30 -13.21 -1.62 17.73
C ILE A 30 -14.27 -0.57 17.39
N ILE A 31 -15.49 -0.99 17.07
CA ILE A 31 -16.55 -0.11 16.54
C ILE A 31 -17.59 0.22 17.61
N SER A 32 -17.73 -0.62 18.64
CA SER A 32 -18.70 -0.43 19.71
C SER A 32 -18.16 -0.91 21.05
N GLU A 33 -18.64 -0.29 22.14
CA GLU A 33 -18.34 -0.65 23.54
C GLU A 33 -18.65 -2.14 23.85
N ASN A 34 -19.52 -2.77 23.06
CA ASN A 34 -19.87 -4.19 23.14
C ASN A 34 -18.85 -5.14 22.47
N LYS A 35 -17.58 -4.74 22.33
CA LYS A 35 -16.49 -5.54 21.72
C LYS A 35 -16.72 -5.95 20.25
N VAL A 36 -17.57 -5.23 19.51
CA VAL A 36 -17.71 -5.44 18.06
C VAL A 36 -16.43 -4.96 17.37
N THR A 37 -15.77 -5.86 16.65
CA THR A 37 -14.57 -5.52 15.89
C THR A 37 -14.81 -5.62 14.39
N ALA A 38 -14.32 -4.64 13.63
CA ALA A 38 -14.20 -4.75 12.18
C ALA A 38 -12.77 -5.12 11.82
N GLU A 39 -12.61 -6.06 10.91
CA GLU A 39 -11.35 -6.39 10.27
C GLU A 39 -11.40 -5.96 8.81
N LEU A 40 -10.46 -5.10 8.43
CA LEU A 40 -10.23 -4.70 7.05
C LEU A 40 -9.04 -5.47 6.51
N ASN A 41 -9.23 -6.23 5.45
CA ASN A 41 -8.18 -6.93 4.74
C ASN A 41 -8.08 -6.38 3.32
N ASP A 42 -7.00 -5.67 3.03
CA ASP A 42 -6.75 -5.00 1.75
C ASP A 42 -5.50 -5.57 1.09
N THR A 43 -5.57 -5.89 -0.19
CA THR A 43 -4.40 -6.21 -1.01
C THR A 43 -4.11 -5.08 -1.97
N LEU A 44 -2.98 -4.40 -1.79
CA LEU A 44 -2.49 -3.35 -2.68
C LEU A 44 -1.47 -3.94 -3.66
N SER A 45 -1.79 -3.89 -4.95
CA SER A 45 -0.81 -4.15 -6.01
C SER A 45 -0.19 -2.84 -6.49
N PHE A 46 1.13 -2.87 -6.53
CA PHE A 46 2.11 -1.81 -6.72
C PHE A 46 2.93 -1.69 -7.99
N ILE A 47 3.10 -0.51 -8.57
CA ILE A 47 4.34 -0.18 -9.30
C ILE A 47 5.03 1.02 -8.65
N SER A 48 6.36 1.02 -8.67
CA SER A 48 7.19 2.11 -8.16
C SER A 48 8.21 2.56 -9.20
N LEU A 49 8.53 3.85 -9.20
CA LEU A 49 9.61 4.43 -10.00
C LEU A 49 10.46 5.32 -9.09
N LYS A 50 11.72 4.96 -8.92
CA LYS A 50 12.71 5.78 -8.25
C LYS A 50 13.62 6.43 -9.28
N TYR A 51 13.80 7.74 -9.17
CA TYR A 51 14.63 8.53 -10.07
C TYR A 51 15.54 9.48 -9.27
N LYS A 52 16.85 9.35 -9.47
CA LYS A 52 17.86 10.30 -9.00
C LYS A 52 17.92 11.46 -9.98
N ALA A 53 17.16 12.52 -9.69
CA ALA A 53 17.14 13.73 -10.51
C ALA A 53 18.51 14.43 -10.50
N THR A 54 19.16 14.46 -9.33
CA THR A 54 20.52 14.96 -9.15
C THR A 54 21.24 14.08 -8.11
N PRO A 55 22.55 14.26 -7.86
CA PRO A 55 23.24 13.54 -6.79
C PRO A 55 22.62 13.73 -5.40
N VAL A 56 21.91 14.85 -5.19
CA VAL A 56 21.33 15.22 -3.89
C VAL A 56 19.81 15.07 -3.84
N PHE A 57 19.12 14.99 -4.99
CA PHE A 57 17.66 14.84 -5.05
C PHE A 57 17.24 13.49 -5.64
N THR A 58 16.40 12.78 -4.91
CA THR A 58 15.75 11.54 -5.36
C THR A 58 14.23 11.70 -5.31
N ALA A 59 13.56 11.38 -6.41
CA ALA A 59 12.12 11.24 -6.49
C ALA A 59 11.74 9.76 -6.43
N LEU A 60 10.67 9.43 -5.72
CA LEU A 60 10.07 8.11 -5.67
C LEU A 60 8.57 8.25 -5.89
N MET A 61 8.06 7.58 -6.91
CA MET A 61 6.64 7.54 -7.24
C MET A 61 6.12 6.13 -7.00
N HIS A 62 4.93 6.02 -6.43
CA HIS A 62 4.17 4.78 -6.31
C HIS A 62 2.80 4.99 -6.94
N LEU A 63 2.38 4.03 -7.75
CA LEU A 63 1.02 3.92 -8.26
C LEU A 63 0.53 2.51 -7.96
N GLY A 64 -0.64 2.40 -7.36
CA GLY A 64 -1.18 1.13 -6.94
C GLY A 64 -2.68 1.05 -7.08
N TYR A 65 -3.17 -0.17 -6.96
CA TYR A 65 -4.57 -0.53 -7.08
C TYR A 65 -4.93 -1.50 -5.97
N TYR A 66 -5.91 -1.12 -5.16
CA TYR A 66 -6.44 -1.96 -4.10
C TYR A 66 -7.43 -2.96 -4.69
N THR A 67 -7.19 -4.24 -4.42
CA THR A 67 -8.04 -5.37 -4.81
C THR A 67 -8.41 -6.19 -3.58
N ASN A 68 -9.55 -6.89 -3.67
CA ASN A 68 -10.03 -7.81 -2.64
C ASN A 68 -10.14 -7.16 -1.24
N SER A 69 -10.56 -5.89 -1.22
CA SER A 69 -10.82 -5.16 0.01
C SER A 69 -12.06 -5.71 0.70
N GLN A 70 -11.86 -6.48 1.77
CA GLN A 70 -12.93 -7.08 2.55
C GLN A 70 -13.02 -6.44 3.92
N LEU A 71 -14.23 -6.03 4.29
CA LEU A 71 -14.58 -5.58 5.63
C LEU A 71 -15.42 -6.67 6.30
N GLU A 72 -14.88 -7.28 7.34
CA GLU A 72 -15.55 -8.35 8.11
C GLU A 72 -15.86 -7.87 9.52
N PHE A 73 -17.12 -8.02 9.95
CA PHE A 73 -17.55 -7.69 11.30
C PHE A 73 -17.56 -8.94 12.17
N SER A 74 -17.13 -8.81 13.43
CA SER A 74 -17.12 -9.92 14.40
C SER A 74 -18.52 -10.38 14.81
N ASP A 75 -19.51 -9.53 14.59
CA ASP A 75 -20.92 -9.84 14.82
C ASP A 75 -21.59 -10.20 13.50
N SER A 76 -22.75 -10.87 13.56
CA SER A 76 -23.51 -11.42 12.41
C SER A 76 -24.00 -10.40 11.34
N LEU A 77 -23.42 -9.20 11.32
CA LEU A 77 -23.58 -8.10 10.38
C LEU A 77 -23.01 -8.40 8.96
N GLY A 78 -22.24 -9.48 8.79
CA GLY A 78 -21.81 -9.98 7.48
C GLY A 78 -20.47 -9.44 6.97
N LYS A 79 -20.08 -9.90 5.77
CA LYS A 79 -18.88 -9.45 5.05
C LYS A 79 -19.30 -8.46 3.97
N PHE A 80 -18.60 -7.33 3.90
CA PHE A 80 -18.83 -6.32 2.87
C PHE A 80 -17.59 -6.21 1.97
N ASP A 81 -17.80 -6.49 0.69
CA ASP A 81 -16.80 -6.23 -0.33
C ASP A 81 -16.77 -4.74 -0.62
N ARG A 82 -15.59 -4.13 -0.49
CA ARG A 82 -15.37 -2.72 -0.82
C ARG A 82 -14.93 -2.61 -2.27
N ALA A 83 -15.40 -1.58 -2.95
CA ALA A 83 -15.02 -1.31 -4.33
C ALA A 83 -13.50 -1.09 -4.46
N ASN A 84 -12.94 -1.66 -5.53
CA ASN A 84 -11.55 -1.44 -5.89
C ASN A 84 -11.29 0.04 -6.18
N HIS A 85 -10.12 0.54 -5.78
CA HIS A 85 -9.76 1.94 -5.96
C HIS A 85 -8.26 2.11 -6.20
N PHE A 86 -7.91 3.21 -6.88
CA PHE A 86 -6.53 3.59 -7.14
C PHE A 86 -5.91 4.33 -5.96
N ALA A 87 -4.61 4.16 -5.79
CA ALA A 87 -3.81 4.93 -4.86
C ALA A 87 -2.49 5.35 -5.50
N GLY A 88 -2.00 6.53 -5.15
CA GLY A 88 -0.76 7.05 -5.67
C GLY A 88 -0.06 7.93 -4.65
N ALA A 89 1.26 7.88 -4.66
CA ALA A 89 2.09 8.71 -3.79
C ALA A 89 3.35 9.15 -4.53
N ILE A 90 3.81 10.35 -4.21
CA ILE A 90 5.09 10.88 -4.68
C ILE A 90 5.87 11.35 -3.45
N GLN A 91 7.12 10.91 -3.37
CA GLN A 91 8.06 11.30 -2.34
C GLN A 91 9.27 11.98 -3.00
N LEU A 92 9.65 13.13 -2.47
CA LEU A 92 10.88 13.82 -2.84
C LEU A 92 11.81 13.80 -1.62
N SER A 93 13.02 13.29 -1.83
CA SER A 93 14.05 13.19 -0.80
C SER A 93 15.27 13.99 -1.21
N TYR A 94 15.77 14.82 -0.29
CA TYR A 94 17.01 15.56 -0.43
C TYR A 94 18.07 15.02 0.53
N HIS A 95 19.30 14.84 0.06
CA HIS A 95 20.44 14.37 0.84
C HIS A 95 21.55 15.42 0.80
N PHE A 96 22.02 15.82 1.99
CA PHE A 96 23.17 16.71 2.19
C PHE A 96 24.50 15.94 2.14
#